data_AF-A0A7L5ASW7-F1
#
_entry.id   AF-A0A7L5ASW7-F1
#
_cell.length_a   1.000
_cell.length_b   1.000
_cell.length_c   1.000
_cell.angle_alpha   90.00
_cell.angle_beta   90.00
_cell.angle_gamma   90.00
#
_symmetry.space_group_name_H-M   'P 1'
#
loop_
_entity.id
_entity.type
_entity.pdbx_description
1 polymer ?
#
loop_
_entity_poly.entity_id
_entity_poly.type
_entity_poly.pdbx_seq_one_letter_code
_entity_poly.pdbx_strand_id
1 'polypeptide(L)' 'MSAPTNNLVRVFTEDELKARESDVVDKLTRRFGSLERALEREEDWDYDEDEATLFSEYHAVTFLLSD' A
#
# COMPACT_ATOMS: atom_id res chain seq x y z
N MET A 1 15.79 29.07 3.60
CA MET A 1 14.80 29.10 2.50
C MET A 1 13.80 27.99 2.80
N SER A 2 12.57 28.32 3.22
CA SER A 2 11.53 27.30 3.39
C SER A 2 10.91 27.01 2.03
N ALA A 3 11.03 25.77 1.56
CA ALA A 3 10.34 25.33 0.35
C ALA A 3 8.82 25.37 0.61
N PRO A 4 8.00 25.88 -0.33
CA PRO A 4 6.56 25.92 -0.14
C PRO A 4 6.03 24.49 -0.07
N THR A 5 5.47 24.11 1.07
CA THR A 5 4.84 22.79 1.31
C THR A 5 3.46 22.65 0.64
N ASN A 6 3.10 23.61 -0.23
CA ASN A 6 1.77 23.82 -0.81
C ASN A 6 1.25 22.69 -1.73
N ASN A 7 1.90 21.52 -1.73
CA ASN A 7 1.50 20.32 -2.46
C ASN A 7 2.00 19.01 -1.81
N LEU A 8 2.45 19.04 -0.54
CA LEU A 8 2.98 17.83 0.13
C LEU A 8 1.87 16.89 0.65
N VAL A 9 0.68 17.41 0.87
CA VAL A 9 -0.47 16.64 1.35
C VAL A 9 -1.39 16.37 0.17
N ARG A 10 -1.50 15.10 -0.21
CA ARG A 10 -2.45 14.65 -1.22
C ARG A 10 -3.69 14.14 -0.50
N VAL A 11 -4.83 14.73 -0.79
CA VAL A 11 -6.13 14.29 -0.28
C VAL A 11 -6.69 13.27 -1.25
N PHE A 12 -7.23 12.18 -0.72
CA PHE A 12 -7.92 11.16 -1.47
C PHE A 12 -9.36 11.09 -0.99
N THR A 13 -10.26 10.80 -1.91
CA THR A 13 -11.62 10.35 -1.59
C THR A 13 -11.57 8.89 -1.14
N GLU A 14 -12.60 8.44 -0.43
CA GLU A 14 -12.73 7.04 -0.01
C GLU A 14 -12.76 6.09 -1.22
N ASP A 15 -13.46 6.45 -2.29
CA ASP A 15 -13.52 5.64 -3.52
C ASP A 15 -12.15 5.52 -4.20
N GLU A 16 -11.34 6.58 -4.20
CA GLU A 16 -9.96 6.53 -4.70
C GLU A 16 -9.07 5.63 -3.84
N LEU A 17 -9.26 5.65 -2.52
CA LEU A 17 -8.54 4.75 -1.62
C LEU A 17 -8.94 3.29 -1.83
N LYS A 18 -10.25 2.99 -1.99
CA LYS A 18 -10.74 1.64 -2.28
C LYS A 18 -10.24 1.10 -3.61
N ALA A 19 -10.25 1.93 -4.66
CA ALA A 19 -9.69 1.54 -5.96
C ALA A 19 -8.20 1.21 -5.82
N ARG A 20 -7.46 2.02 -5.05
CA ARG A 20 -6.04 1.82 -4.82
C ARG A 20 -5.74 0.59 -3.96
N GLU A 21 -6.55 0.33 -2.93
CA GLU A 21 -6.49 -0.89 -2.13
C GLU A 21 -6.65 -2.11 -3.05
N SER A 22 -7.69 -2.11 -3.90
CA SER A 22 -7.93 -3.18 -4.86
C SER A 22 -6.74 -3.41 -5.78
N ASP A 23 -6.16 -2.34 -6.33
CA ASP A 23 -4.99 -2.44 -7.22
C ASP A 23 -3.77 -3.04 -6.52
N VAL A 24 -3.53 -2.69 -5.26
CA VAL A 24 -2.41 -3.22 -4.48
C VAL A 24 -2.66 -4.68 -4.09
N VAL A 25 -3.87 -5.01 -3.66
CA VAL A 25 -4.28 -6.39 -3.34
C VAL A 25 -4.16 -7.29 -4.57
N ASP A 26 -4.52 -6.82 -5.75
CA ASP A 26 -4.37 -7.57 -7.00
C ASP A 26 -2.90 -7.82 -7.34
N LYS A 27 -2.02 -6.82 -7.13
CA LYS A 27 -0.56 -7.00 -7.34
C LYS A 27 0.03 -8.01 -6.35
N LEU A 28 -0.33 -7.92 -5.07
CA LEU A 28 0.12 -8.87 -4.04
C LEU A 28 -0.40 -10.28 -4.33
N THR A 29 -1.68 -10.41 -4.67
CA THR A 29 -2.30 -11.70 -5.04
C THR A 29 -1.64 -12.29 -6.27
N ARG A 30 -1.33 -11.49 -7.29
CA ARG A 30 -0.65 -11.96 -8.50
C ARG A 30 0.78 -12.44 -8.21
N ARG A 31 1.47 -11.81 -7.26
CA ARG A 31 2.87 -12.13 -6.91
C ARG A 31 2.97 -13.35 -5.97
N PHE A 32 2.09 -13.45 -4.97
CA PHE A 32 2.17 -14.45 -3.91
C PHE A 32 1.06 -15.52 -3.94
N GLY A 33 0.11 -15.39 -4.88
CA GLY A 33 -1.02 -16.31 -5.07
C GLY A 33 -2.27 -15.96 -4.26
N SER A 34 -2.10 -15.30 -3.11
CA SER A 34 -3.20 -14.70 -2.32
C SER A 34 -2.66 -13.55 -1.47
N LEU A 35 -3.55 -12.64 -1.06
CA LEU A 35 -3.20 -11.61 -0.07
C LEU A 35 -2.73 -12.22 1.24
N GLU A 36 -3.39 -13.28 1.72
CA GLU A 36 -3.01 -14.01 2.94
C GLU A 36 -1.57 -14.51 2.87
N ARG A 37 -1.18 -15.17 1.76
CA ARG A 37 0.20 -15.61 1.54
C ARG A 37 1.19 -14.45 1.47
N ALA A 38 0.77 -13.33 0.89
CA ALA A 38 1.61 -12.14 0.81
C ALA A 38 1.92 -11.61 2.22
N LEU A 39 0.91 -11.52 3.09
CA LEU A 39 1.06 -11.05 4.46
C LEU A 39 1.85 -12.04 5.34
N GLU A 40 1.66 -13.35 5.17
CA GLU A 40 2.52 -14.36 5.80
C GLU A 40 3.99 -14.19 5.39
N ARG A 41 4.25 -13.91 4.10
CA ARG A 41 5.60 -13.68 3.57
C ARG A 41 6.23 -12.39 4.11
N GLU A 42 5.43 -11.36 4.40
CA GLU A 42 5.93 -10.11 4.99
C GLU A 42 6.58 -10.37 6.36
N GLU A 43 6.06 -11.31 7.14
CA GLU A 43 6.62 -11.70 8.45
C GLU A 43 8.01 -12.34 8.36
N ASP A 44 8.44 -12.79 7.19
CA ASP A 44 9.79 -13.33 6.99
C ASP A 44 10.86 -12.22 6.91
N TRP A 45 10.46 -10.95 6.69
CA TRP A 45 11.35 -9.79 6.46
C TRP A 45 12.38 -9.98 5.34
N ASP A 46 12.14 -10.95 4.45
CA ASP A 46 13.01 -11.34 3.34
C ASP A 46 12.33 -10.97 2.02
N TYR A 47 12.22 -9.66 1.77
CA TYR A 47 11.57 -9.12 0.59
C TYR A 47 12.43 -8.06 -0.09
N ASP A 48 12.27 -7.93 -1.41
CA ASP A 48 12.97 -6.92 -2.20
C ASP A 48 12.34 -5.52 -2.05
N GLU A 49 12.96 -4.50 -2.64
CA GLU A 49 12.46 -3.11 -2.54
C GLU A 49 11.08 -2.92 -3.19
N ASP A 50 10.75 -3.71 -4.23
CA ASP A 50 9.45 -3.64 -4.90
C ASP A 50 8.36 -4.23 -4.01
N GLU A 51 8.65 -5.35 -3.35
CA GLU A 51 7.79 -5.97 -2.35
C GLU A 51 7.63 -5.08 -1.12
N ALA A 52 8.71 -4.49 -0.61
CA ALA A 52 8.67 -3.52 0.48
C ALA A 52 7.74 -2.34 0.16
N THR A 53 7.78 -1.86 -1.08
CA THR A 53 6.92 -0.79 -1.58
C THR A 53 5.45 -1.23 -1.62
N LEU A 54 5.17 -2.43 -2.13
CA LEU A 54 3.81 -2.97 -2.19
C LEU A 54 3.20 -3.18 -0.80
N PHE A 55 3.97 -3.74 0.14
CA PHE A 55 3.52 -3.91 1.53
C PHE A 55 3.27 -2.57 2.21
N SER A 56 4.20 -1.62 2.06
CA SER A 56 4.04 -0.26 2.60
C SER A 56 2.78 0.43 2.04
N GLU A 57 2.52 0.28 0.74
CA GLU A 57 1.35 0.88 0.10
C GLU A 57 0.05 0.23 0.58
N TYR A 58 0.03 -1.10 0.72
CA TYR A 58 -1.12 -1.83 1.27
C TYR A 58 -1.47 -1.32 2.67
N HIS A 59 -0.50 -1.34 3.59
CA HIS A 59 -0.72 -0.89 4.97
C HIS A 59 -1.10 0.58 5.05
N ALA A 60 -0.51 1.44 4.22
CA ALA A 60 -0.87 2.86 4.18
C ALA A 60 -2.32 3.08 3.74
N VAL A 61 -2.78 2.39 2.70
CA VAL A 61 -4.15 2.54 2.20
C VAL A 61 -5.15 1.92 3.18
N THR A 62 -4.89 0.72 3.69
CA THR A 62 -5.74 0.07 4.69
C THR A 62 -5.84 0.91 5.96
N PHE A 63 -4.75 1.55 6.40
CA PHE A 63 -4.78 2.50 7.51
C PHE A 63 -5.68 3.71 7.24
N LEU A 64 -5.60 4.29 6.04
CA LEU A 64 -6.44 5.44 5.66
C LEU A 64 -7.93 5.09 5.47
N LEU A 65 -8.24 3.82 5.20
CA LEU A 65 -9.60 3.29 5.10
C LEU A 65 -10.14 2.77 6.45
N SER A 66 -9.29 2.65 7.47
CA SER A 66 -9.71 2.23 8.81
C SER A 66 -10.38 3.40 9.51
N ASP A 67 -11.59 3.20 10.02
CA ASP A 67 -12.41 4.19 10.76
C ASP A 67 -11.84 4.51 12.16
#